data_AF-A0A8S8ZKW3-F1
#
_entry.id   AF-A0A8S8ZKW3-F1
#
_cell.length_a   1.000
_cell.length_b   1.000
_cell.length_c   1.000
_cell.angle_alpha   90.00
_cell.angle_beta   90.00
_cell.angle_gamma   90.00
#
_symmetry.space_group_name_H-M   'P 1'
#
loop_
_entity.id
_entity.type
_entity.pdbx_description
1 polymer ?
#
loop_
_entity_poly.entity_id
_entity_poly.type
_entity_poly.pdbx_seq_one_letter_code
_entity_poly.pdbx_strand_id
1 'polypeptide(L)'
;MAARQSLWTPPKEAEPGLWNPGAPKLWSPRERSQSTSTVSSVFSASNADGRIRYPGRRFAQIVKLKPEYIGKYKESHAAVWPEVAKQIKECNIQDYSIFHDPGTGILFASFKYVGYDYEGDMEKMRENPKVREWWKMTDGFQESMVPGAKNSESGEPSWWKPVEEVFYQA
;
A
#
# COMPACT_ATOMS: atom_id res chain seq x y z
N MET A 1 -52.58 -30.79 -17.36
CA MET A 1 -51.61 -29.84 -16.79
C MET A 1 -50.64 -30.62 -15.93
N ALA A 2 -49.38 -30.73 -16.35
CA ALA A 2 -48.32 -31.36 -15.56
C ALA A 2 -47.03 -30.56 -15.83
N ALA A 3 -46.55 -29.85 -14.81
CA ALA A 3 -45.34 -29.04 -14.88
C ALA A 3 -44.11 -29.96 -14.81
N ARG A 4 -43.24 -29.86 -15.82
CA ARG A 4 -41.93 -30.52 -15.83
C ARG A 4 -41.01 -29.80 -14.84
N GLN A 5 -40.57 -30.53 -13.81
CA GLN A 5 -39.49 -30.11 -12.93
C GLN A 5 -38.17 -30.15 -13.71
N SER A 6 -37.48 -29.03 -13.79
CA SER A 6 -36.13 -28.94 -14.36
C SER A 6 -35.12 -29.30 -13.27
N LEU A 7 -34.44 -30.43 -13.45
CA LEU A 7 -33.32 -30.87 -12.63
C LEU A 7 -32.11 -29.99 -12.95
N TRP A 8 -31.74 -29.11 -12.03
CA TRP A 8 -30.47 -28.41 -12.05
C TRP A 8 -29.36 -29.35 -11.57
N THR A 9 -28.37 -29.62 -12.43
CA THR A 9 -27.14 -30.31 -12.08
C THR A 9 -25.99 -29.30 -11.94
N PRO A 10 -25.24 -29.30 -10.83
CA PRO A 10 -24.08 -28.44 -10.67
C PRO A 10 -22.90 -28.92 -11.56
N PRO A 11 -22.00 -28.03 -12.01
CA PRO A 11 -20.79 -28.43 -12.72
C PRO A 11 -19.86 -29.23 -11.80
N LYS A 12 -19.21 -30.25 -12.37
CA LYS A 12 -18.26 -31.13 -11.68
C LYS A 12 -17.05 -30.33 -11.16
N GLU A 13 -16.67 -30.63 -9.93
CA GLU A 13 -15.43 -30.21 -9.28
C GLU A 13 -14.22 -30.49 -10.19
N ALA A 14 -13.34 -29.51 -10.32
CA ALA A 14 -12.04 -29.68 -10.94
C ALA A 14 -11.06 -30.23 -9.89
N GLU A 15 -10.54 -31.43 -10.14
CA GLU A 15 -9.46 -32.10 -9.39
C GLU A 15 -8.17 -31.24 -9.34
N PRO A 16 -7.31 -31.41 -8.31
CA PRO A 16 -6.26 -30.46 -7.96
C PRO A 16 -5.01 -30.64 -8.84
N GLY A 17 -4.94 -29.87 -9.91
CA GLY A 17 -3.76 -29.76 -10.76
C GLY A 17 -2.76 -28.72 -10.24
N LEU A 18 -1.70 -29.20 -9.57
CA LEU A 18 -0.34 -28.63 -9.48
C LEU A 18 -0.16 -27.18 -9.99
N TRP A 19 -0.49 -26.21 -9.13
CA TRP A 19 0.00 -24.83 -9.25
C TRP A 19 1.20 -24.66 -8.33
N ASN A 20 2.36 -24.44 -8.93
CA ASN A 20 3.61 -24.08 -8.25
C ASN A 20 3.83 -22.57 -8.43
N PRO A 21 3.55 -21.71 -7.44
CA PRO A 21 3.97 -20.33 -7.52
C PRO A 21 5.46 -20.28 -7.16
N GLY A 22 6.30 -20.47 -8.17
CA GLY A 22 7.67 -20.01 -8.09
C GLY A 22 7.65 -18.55 -7.66
N ALA A 23 8.25 -18.25 -6.51
CA ALA A 23 8.41 -16.90 -6.00
C ALA A 23 8.92 -15.98 -7.13
N PRO A 24 8.33 -14.78 -7.34
CA PRO A 24 8.92 -13.85 -8.29
C PRO A 24 10.27 -13.41 -7.71
N LYS A 25 11.35 -13.85 -8.36
CA LYS A 25 12.71 -13.39 -8.08
C LYS A 25 12.73 -11.88 -8.21
N LEU A 26 13.05 -11.21 -7.10
CA LEU A 26 13.54 -9.85 -7.12
C LEU A 26 14.66 -9.74 -8.15
N TRP A 27 14.45 -8.82 -9.10
CA TRP A 27 15.45 -8.06 -9.84
C TRP A 27 16.91 -8.58 -9.83
N SER A 28 17.42 -8.95 -11.01
CA SER A 28 18.86 -9.09 -11.27
C SER A 28 19.31 -8.02 -12.28
N PRO A 29 20.44 -7.32 -12.09
CA PRO A 29 20.88 -6.29 -13.03
C PRO A 29 21.31 -6.90 -14.37
N ARG A 30 20.71 -6.44 -15.46
CA ARG A 30 21.13 -6.79 -16.83
C ARG A 30 22.34 -5.92 -17.22
N GLU A 31 23.40 -6.56 -17.70
CA GLU A 31 24.58 -5.87 -18.26
C GLU A 31 24.18 -4.96 -19.43
N ARG A 32 24.76 -3.75 -19.42
CA ARG A 32 24.49 -2.64 -20.33
C ARG A 32 25.27 -2.82 -21.64
N SER A 33 24.59 -3.20 -22.72
CA SER A 33 25.10 -2.92 -24.07
C SER A 33 24.78 -1.47 -24.43
N GLN A 34 25.80 -0.74 -24.90
CA GLN A 34 25.67 0.64 -25.33
C GLN A 34 25.01 0.69 -26.72
N SER A 35 23.87 1.36 -26.84
CA SER A 35 23.40 1.89 -28.11
C SER A 35 22.91 3.32 -27.90
N THR A 36 23.45 4.22 -28.71
CA THR A 36 23.21 5.66 -28.67
C THR A 36 21.88 5.98 -29.37
N SER A 37 20.98 6.63 -28.66
CA SER A 37 19.79 7.26 -29.25
C SER A 37 19.33 8.40 -28.34
N THR A 38 19.19 9.58 -28.95
CA THR A 38 18.99 10.90 -28.35
C THR A 38 17.80 10.94 -27.38
N VAL A 39 18.06 11.29 -26.11
CA VAL A 39 17.02 11.42 -25.08
C VAL A 39 16.65 12.90 -24.96
N SER A 40 15.39 13.23 -25.24
CA SER A 40 14.79 14.51 -24.88
C SER A 40 14.78 14.63 -23.36
N SER A 41 15.55 15.59 -22.85
CA SER A 41 15.74 15.82 -21.42
C SER A 41 14.50 16.43 -20.78
N VAL A 42 13.80 15.64 -19.95
CA VAL A 42 12.97 16.16 -18.86
C VAL A 42 13.88 16.24 -17.63
N PHE A 43 14.38 17.43 -17.34
CA PHE A 43 15.27 17.67 -16.20
C PHE A 43 14.50 17.58 -14.88
N SER A 44 14.66 16.48 -14.15
CA SER A 44 14.45 16.46 -12.70
C SER A 44 15.56 17.27 -12.04
N ALA A 45 15.19 18.24 -11.19
CA ALA A 45 16.17 19.07 -10.48
C ALA A 45 17.02 18.20 -9.54
N SER A 46 18.33 18.11 -9.85
CA SER A 46 19.35 17.56 -8.97
C SER A 46 19.72 18.61 -7.91
N ASN A 47 19.72 18.25 -6.63
CA ASN A 47 20.22 19.12 -5.57
C ASN A 47 21.76 19.01 -5.48
N ALA A 48 22.39 19.93 -4.74
CA ALA A 48 23.84 20.08 -4.59
C ALA A 48 24.62 18.80 -4.17
N ASP A 49 23.93 17.76 -3.72
CA ASP A 49 24.47 16.45 -3.32
C ASP A 49 24.27 15.35 -4.39
N GLY A 50 23.87 15.69 -5.60
CA GLY A 50 23.70 14.74 -6.71
C GLY A 50 22.55 13.72 -6.56
N ARG A 51 21.81 13.76 -5.44
CA ARG A 51 20.67 12.87 -5.21
C ARG A 51 19.50 13.23 -6.12
N ILE A 52 18.92 12.20 -6.74
CA ILE A 52 17.73 12.32 -7.57
C ILE A 52 16.50 12.32 -6.65
N ARG A 53 15.67 13.35 -6.76
CA ARG A 53 14.39 13.40 -6.07
C ARG A 53 13.37 12.51 -6.78
N TYR A 54 12.58 11.74 -6.03
CA TYR A 54 11.47 11.00 -6.61
C TYR A 54 10.44 11.98 -7.19
N PRO A 55 10.00 11.80 -8.45
CA PRO A 55 9.06 12.71 -9.10
C PRO A 55 7.61 12.60 -8.56
N GLY A 56 7.38 11.87 -7.46
CA GLY A 56 6.05 11.55 -6.92
C GLY A 56 5.66 10.08 -7.15
N ARG A 57 6.47 9.15 -6.64
CA ARG A 57 6.13 7.72 -6.66
C ARG A 57 4.82 7.52 -5.90
N ARG A 58 3.82 6.90 -6.53
CA ARG A 58 2.52 6.63 -5.91
C ARG A 58 2.52 5.29 -5.23
N PHE A 59 1.83 5.25 -4.11
CA PHE A 59 1.59 4.05 -3.33
C PHE A 59 0.09 3.91 -3.11
N ALA A 60 -0.34 2.67 -3.11
CA ALA A 60 -1.69 2.30 -2.78
C ALA A 60 -1.65 1.01 -1.96
N GLN A 61 -2.50 0.93 -0.94
CA GLN A 61 -2.56 -0.20 -0.03
C GLN A 61 -3.93 -0.34 0.59
N ILE A 62 -4.27 -1.56 1.00
CA ILE A 62 -5.57 -1.88 1.60
C ILE A 62 -5.42 -2.61 2.94
N VAL A 63 -6.38 -2.38 3.83
CA VAL A 63 -6.56 -3.13 5.07
C VAL A 63 -8.05 -3.24 5.36
N LYS A 64 -8.46 -4.21 6.19
CA LYS A 64 -9.85 -4.34 6.60
C LYS A 64 -10.09 -3.52 7.87
N LEU A 65 -11.18 -2.76 7.89
CA LEU A 65 -11.68 -2.08 9.08
C LEU A 65 -12.71 -2.98 9.78
N LYS A 66 -12.53 -3.15 11.08
CA LYS A 66 -13.50 -3.87 11.92
C LYS A 66 -14.80 -3.06 12.00
N PRO A 67 -15.98 -3.65 11.73
CA PRO A 67 -17.25 -2.93 11.68
C PRO A 67 -17.56 -2.11 12.93
N GLU A 68 -17.22 -2.63 14.10
CA GLU A 68 -17.46 -2.01 15.40
C GLU A 68 -16.58 -0.77 15.68
N TYR A 69 -15.55 -0.52 14.86
CA TYR A 69 -14.64 0.62 15.02
C TYR A 69 -14.80 1.71 13.95
N ILE A 70 -15.77 1.60 13.03
CA ILE A 70 -15.94 2.57 11.93
C ILE A 70 -16.07 4.01 12.43
N GLY A 71 -16.89 4.24 13.46
CA GLY A 71 -17.08 5.57 14.04
C GLY A 71 -15.78 6.13 14.63
N LYS A 72 -15.12 5.34 15.49
CA LYS A 72 -13.85 5.72 16.14
C LYS A 72 -12.73 5.98 15.13
N TYR A 73 -12.66 5.17 14.07
CA TYR A 73 -11.67 5.34 13.01
C TYR A 73 -11.82 6.70 12.32
N LYS A 74 -13.06 7.06 11.94
CA LYS A 74 -13.37 8.35 11.30
C LYS A 74 -13.10 9.53 12.22
N GLU A 75 -13.53 9.44 13.49
CA GLU A 75 -13.29 10.48 14.49
C GLU A 75 -11.79 10.72 14.69
N SER A 76 -11.01 9.64 14.86
CA SER A 76 -9.56 9.73 15.02
C SER A 76 -8.90 10.39 13.81
N HIS A 77 -9.29 10.01 12.59
CA HIS A 77 -8.69 10.56 11.37
C HIS A 77 -9.22 11.95 10.98
N ALA A 78 -10.34 12.40 11.54
CA ALA A 78 -10.78 13.80 11.44
C ALA A 78 -9.92 14.74 12.31
N ALA A 79 -9.29 14.21 13.35
CA ALA A 79 -8.43 14.93 14.29
C ALA A 79 -7.08 14.20 14.48
N VAL A 80 -6.38 13.94 13.37
CA VAL A 80 -5.04 13.32 13.40
C VAL A 80 -4.13 14.10 14.34
N TRP A 81 -3.36 13.39 15.16
CA TRP A 81 -2.42 14.01 16.08
C TRP A 81 -1.40 14.88 15.32
N PRO A 82 -1.15 16.13 15.75
CA PRO A 82 -0.25 17.05 15.06
C PRO A 82 1.15 16.47 14.82
N GLU A 83 1.68 15.68 15.76
CA GLU A 83 2.99 15.03 15.68
C GLU A 83 3.03 13.98 14.57
N VAL A 84 1.95 13.23 14.38
CA VAL A 84 1.82 12.22 13.32
C VAL A 84 1.72 12.90 11.97
N ALA A 85 0.87 13.92 11.84
CA ALA A 85 0.73 14.69 10.60
C ALA A 85 2.05 15.39 10.22
N LYS A 86 2.76 15.94 11.20
CA LYS A 86 4.09 16.52 11.02
C LYS A 86 5.10 15.48 10.51
N GLN A 87 5.17 14.30 11.14
CA GLN A 87 6.10 13.26 10.74
C GLN A 87 5.83 12.77 9.30
N ILE A 88 4.56 12.58 8.92
CA ILE A 88 4.17 12.22 7.54
C ILE A 88 4.73 13.24 6.54
N LYS A 89 4.57 14.54 6.84
CA LYS A 89 5.09 15.62 5.99
C LYS A 89 6.62 15.64 5.92
N GLU A 90 7.30 15.47 7.05
CA GLU A 90 8.77 15.41 7.13
C GLU A 90 9.36 14.21 6.38
N CYS A 91 8.62 13.10 6.32
CA CYS A 91 8.95 11.91 5.54
C CYS A 91 8.52 12.01 4.07
N ASN A 92 8.30 13.23 3.56
CA ASN A 92 8.01 13.51 2.15
C ASN A 92 6.79 12.77 1.57
N ILE A 93 5.84 12.41 2.42
CA ILE A 93 4.54 11.87 2.01
C ILE A 93 3.58 13.02 1.73
N GLN A 94 2.96 13.00 0.57
CA GLN A 94 2.02 14.01 0.08
C GLN A 94 0.79 13.34 -0.53
N ASP A 95 -0.28 14.12 -0.75
CA ASP A 95 -1.56 13.65 -1.29
C ASP A 95 -2.07 12.37 -0.59
N TYR A 96 -1.87 12.26 0.73
CA TYR A 96 -2.24 11.08 1.48
C TYR A 96 -3.73 11.11 1.81
N SER A 97 -4.48 10.18 1.23
CA SER A 97 -5.89 9.95 1.48
C SER A 97 -6.17 8.52 1.92
N ILE A 98 -7.18 8.34 2.78
CA ILE A 98 -7.71 7.04 3.16
C ILE A 98 -9.22 7.04 2.91
N PHE A 99 -9.68 6.10 2.09
CA PHE A 99 -11.07 5.92 1.70
C PHE A 99 -11.62 4.67 2.39
N HIS A 100 -12.91 4.67 2.73
CA HIS A 100 -13.58 3.52 3.33
C HIS A 100 -14.72 3.08 2.43
N ASP A 101 -14.74 1.80 2.05
CA ASP A 101 -15.86 1.15 1.39
C ASP A 101 -16.72 0.40 2.43
N PRO A 102 -17.94 0.89 2.77
CA PRO A 102 -18.80 0.23 3.74
C PRO A 102 -19.28 -1.16 3.31
N GLY A 103 -19.31 -1.46 2.01
CA GLY A 103 -19.81 -2.74 1.50
C GLY A 103 -18.85 -3.89 1.78
N THR A 104 -17.55 -3.64 1.63
CA THR A 104 -16.49 -4.63 1.87
C THR A 104 -15.80 -4.47 3.23
N GLY A 105 -15.95 -3.30 3.88
CA GLY A 105 -15.21 -2.92 5.07
C GLY A 105 -13.74 -2.60 4.78
N ILE A 106 -13.36 -2.38 3.52
CA ILE A 106 -11.99 -2.10 3.13
C ILE A 106 -11.67 -0.61 3.33
N LEU A 107 -10.51 -0.36 3.92
CA LEU A 107 -9.83 0.92 3.85
C LEU A 107 -8.83 0.88 2.70
N PHE A 108 -8.94 1.83 1.78
CA PHE A 108 -7.99 2.06 0.70
C PHE A 108 -7.18 3.32 0.99
N ALA A 109 -5.88 3.17 1.22
CA ALA A 109 -4.95 4.26 1.45
C ALA A 109 -4.13 4.52 0.19
N SER A 110 -3.99 5.78 -0.21
CA SER A 110 -3.12 6.18 -1.31
C SER A 110 -2.34 7.44 -0.96
N PHE A 111 -1.07 7.49 -1.35
CA PHE A 111 -0.21 8.64 -1.14
C PHE A 111 0.90 8.73 -2.20
N LYS A 112 1.52 9.91 -2.32
CA LYS A 112 2.71 10.16 -3.13
C LYS A 112 3.93 10.33 -2.24
N TYR A 113 5.04 9.70 -2.60
CA TYR A 113 6.35 9.98 -2.03
C TYR A 113 7.17 10.87 -2.97
N VAL A 114 7.65 12.00 -2.45
CA VAL A 114 8.40 13.01 -3.21
C VAL A 114 9.77 13.32 -2.57
N GLY A 115 10.33 12.38 -1.81
CA GLY A 115 11.62 12.57 -1.14
C GLY A 115 12.81 12.05 -1.96
N TYR A 116 13.86 11.65 -1.27
CA TYR A 116 15.12 11.16 -1.87
C TYR A 116 15.44 9.71 -1.48
N ASP A 117 14.88 9.22 -0.38
CA ASP A 117 15.17 7.92 0.22
C ASP A 117 13.91 7.43 0.93
N TYR A 118 13.11 6.63 0.22
CA TYR A 118 11.85 6.13 0.74
C TYR A 118 12.06 5.24 1.96
N GLU A 119 13.03 4.33 1.90
CA GLU A 119 13.30 3.37 2.98
C GLU A 119 13.77 4.09 4.23
N GLY A 120 14.69 5.05 4.10
CA GLY A 120 15.15 5.88 5.21
C GLY A 120 14.04 6.75 5.81
N ASP A 121 13.13 7.27 4.99
CA ASP A 121 11.98 8.04 5.51
C ASP A 121 10.93 7.12 6.19
N MET A 122 10.74 5.88 5.75
CA MET A 122 9.89 4.91 6.45
C MET A 122 10.52 4.45 7.77
N GLU A 123 11.84 4.29 7.83
CA GLU A 123 12.60 4.03 9.06
C GLU A 123 12.38 5.14 10.10
N LYS A 124 12.54 6.41 9.71
CA LYS A 124 12.29 7.56 10.60
C LYS A 124 10.87 7.56 11.17
N MET A 125 9.87 7.19 10.37
CA MET A 125 8.49 7.06 10.86
C MET A 125 8.37 5.99 11.94
N ARG A 126 9.03 4.84 11.73
CA ARG A 126 8.99 3.71 12.67
C ARG A 126 9.76 3.99 13.97
N GLU A 127 10.81 4.79 13.91
CA GLU A 127 11.55 5.22 15.11
C GLU A 127 10.74 6.21 15.97
N ASN A 128 9.83 6.99 15.37
CA ASN A 128 9.05 8.00 16.09
C ASN A 128 8.05 7.35 17.06
N PRO A 129 8.17 7.57 18.39
CA PRO A 129 7.29 6.95 19.38
C PRO A 129 5.83 7.39 19.27
N LYS A 130 5.55 8.62 18.83
CA LYS A 130 4.17 9.11 18.65
C LYS A 130 3.49 8.47 17.45
N VAL A 131 4.25 8.20 16.38
CA VAL A 131 3.74 7.44 15.22
C VAL A 131 3.43 6.00 15.63
N ARG A 132 4.30 5.35 16.41
CA ARG A 132 4.03 4.00 16.91
C ARG A 132 2.82 3.91 17.84
N GLU A 133 2.66 4.89 18.73
CA GLU A 133 1.48 4.99 19.61
C GLU A 133 0.20 5.12 18.78
N TRP A 134 0.22 5.99 17.77
CA TRP A 134 -0.88 6.15 16.82
C TRP A 134 -1.19 4.85 16.07
N TRP A 135 -0.17 4.19 15.51
CA TRP A 135 -0.32 2.92 14.81
C TRP A 135 -0.91 1.84 15.70
N LYS A 136 -0.42 1.69 16.93
CA LYS A 136 -0.95 0.71 17.88
C LYS A 136 -2.45 0.90 18.13
N MET A 137 -2.90 2.15 18.24
CA MET A 137 -4.33 2.47 18.37
C MET A 137 -5.10 2.09 17.09
N THR A 138 -4.63 2.53 15.92
CA THR A 138 -5.35 2.31 14.66
C THR A 138 -5.33 0.85 14.21
N ASP A 139 -4.26 0.12 14.48
CA ASP A 139 -4.15 -1.33 14.24
C ASP A 139 -5.20 -2.09 15.06
N GLY A 140 -5.52 -1.60 16.27
CA GLY A 140 -6.61 -2.12 17.08
C GLY A 140 -7.98 -2.06 16.39
N PHE A 141 -8.19 -1.07 15.52
CA PHE A 141 -9.41 -0.90 14.73
C PHE A 141 -9.41 -1.75 13.46
N GLN A 142 -8.26 -2.26 13.06
CA GLN A 142 -8.05 -2.89 11.76
C GLN A 142 -7.82 -4.40 11.89
N GLU A 143 -7.90 -5.08 10.76
CA GLU A 143 -7.51 -6.46 10.58
C GLU A 143 -6.66 -6.57 9.30
N SER A 144 -5.43 -7.04 9.45
CA SER A 144 -4.56 -7.23 8.29
C SER A 144 -5.05 -8.37 7.40
N MET A 145 -4.91 -8.16 6.10
CA MET A 145 -5.18 -9.19 5.08
C MET A 145 -3.90 -9.93 4.65
N VAL A 146 -2.77 -9.63 5.29
CA VAL A 146 -1.45 -10.18 4.95
C VAL A 146 -1.12 -11.31 5.95
N PRO A 147 -0.96 -12.57 5.48
CA PRO A 147 -0.63 -13.68 6.35
C PRO A 147 0.66 -13.43 7.14
N GLY A 148 0.60 -13.60 8.46
CA GLY A 148 1.74 -13.42 9.36
C GLY A 148 2.03 -11.97 9.77
N ALA A 149 1.29 -10.98 9.27
CA ALA A 149 1.44 -9.59 9.71
C ALA A 149 0.96 -9.42 11.15
N LYS A 150 1.72 -8.66 11.95
CA LYS A 150 1.47 -8.50 13.39
C LYS A 150 0.89 -7.14 13.74
N ASN A 151 1.48 -6.07 13.20
CA ASN A 151 1.10 -4.67 13.39
C ASN A 151 1.90 -3.80 12.40
N SER A 152 1.55 -2.52 12.30
CA SER A 152 2.21 -1.54 11.42
C SER A 152 3.68 -1.27 11.81
N GLU A 153 4.06 -1.45 13.08
CA GLU A 153 5.45 -1.24 13.55
C GLU A 153 6.40 -2.37 13.11
N SER A 154 5.91 -3.58 12.88
CA SER A 154 6.77 -4.76 12.62
C SER A 154 7.50 -4.70 11.27
N GLY A 155 7.05 -3.85 10.34
CA GLY A 155 7.63 -3.67 9.02
C GLY A 155 7.31 -4.82 8.06
N GLU A 156 7.76 -6.05 8.37
CA GLU A 156 7.62 -7.21 7.48
C GLU A 156 7.08 -8.46 8.21
N PRO A 157 6.05 -9.14 7.65
CA PRO A 157 5.26 -8.70 6.49
C PRO A 157 4.41 -7.47 6.84
N SER A 158 4.25 -6.57 5.86
CA SER A 158 3.51 -5.30 6.04
C SER A 158 2.09 -5.51 6.57
N TRP A 159 1.67 -4.66 7.50
CA TRP A 159 0.31 -4.66 8.04
C TRP A 159 -0.75 -4.31 7.00
N TRP A 160 -0.45 -3.32 6.16
CA TRP A 160 -1.28 -2.96 5.02
C TRP A 160 -0.84 -3.76 3.79
N LYS A 161 -1.80 -4.32 3.07
CA LYS A 161 -1.54 -5.08 1.84
C LYS A 161 -1.28 -4.09 0.70
N PRO A 162 -0.09 -4.07 0.08
CA PRO A 162 0.16 -3.23 -1.08
C PRO A 162 -0.73 -3.66 -2.26
N VAL A 163 -1.13 -2.68 -3.08
CA VAL A 163 -1.83 -2.95 -4.36
C VAL A 163 -1.05 -2.35 -5.52
N GLU A 164 -1.15 -2.98 -6.68
CA GLU A 164 -0.41 -2.62 -7.89
C GLU A 164 -1.03 -1.40 -8.58
N GLU A 165 -0.20 -0.43 -8.94
CA GLU A 165 -0.57 0.60 -9.89
C GLU A 165 -0.46 0.04 -11.31
N VAL A 166 -1.61 -0.15 -11.97
CA VAL A 166 -1.68 -0.70 -13.34
C VAL A 166 -1.81 0.37 -14.42
N PHE A 167 -2.17 1.59 -14.04
CA PHE A 167 -2.37 2.71 -14.95
C PHE A 167 -2.21 4.04 -14.21
N TYR A 168 -1.62 5.02 -14.88
CA TYR A 168 -1.56 6.41 -14.44
C TYR A 168 -1.52 7.34 -15.65
N GLN A 169 -2.29 8.41 -15.59
CA GLN A 169 -2.23 9.54 -16.51
C GLN A 169 -2.04 10.81 -15.68
N ALA A 170 -0.97 11.55 -15.99
CA ALA A 170 -0.71 12.86 -15.39
C ALA A 170 -1.61 13.94 -16.00
#